data_AF-A0A970MNQ7-F1
#
_entry.id   AF-A0A970MNQ7-F1
#
_cell.length_a   1.000
_cell.length_b   1.000
_cell.length_c   1.000
_cell.angle_alpha   90.00
_cell.angle_beta   90.00
_cell.angle_gamma   90.00
#
_symmetry.space_group_name_H-M   'P 1'
#
loop_
_entity.id
_entity.type
_entity.pdbx_description
1 polymer ?
#
loop_
_entity_poly.entity_id
_entity_poly.type
_entity_poly.pdbx_seq_one_letter_code
_entity_poly.pdbx_strand_id
1 'polypeptide(L)'
;MKKFWQFITHFPVHASAIFLIRVIGLFFSLDVFGPKVALAQKKNLPLYGWYVGEDLGFGEVPGHSPRHRFLLYNQSGHRLLAFCLNEKLPPPPQGQICERISKDVFWCSDVYQPVKIYELLSTPTPMPTKTATPTATHTPAVTPTPTLTATPGVPSPTPTQRFRLGGQGNLQPNDLTKGTLGIFLIGLGSTSALINYAIAEERRNDKS
;
A
#
# COMPACT_ATOMS: atom_id res chain seq x y z
N MET A 1 -31.99 -49.92 12.01
CA MET A 1 -31.34 -49.03 13.00
C MET A 1 -30.01 -49.56 13.54
N LYS A 2 -29.81 -50.87 13.78
CA LYS A 2 -28.50 -51.42 14.22
C LYS A 2 -27.34 -51.28 13.21
N LYS A 3 -27.60 -51.22 11.90
CA LYS A 3 -26.56 -51.08 10.86
C LYS A 3 -25.99 -49.65 10.73
N PHE A 4 -26.72 -48.63 11.17
CA PHE A 4 -26.27 -47.23 11.09
C PHE A 4 -25.17 -46.93 12.13
N TRP A 5 -25.19 -47.64 13.27
CA TRP A 5 -24.17 -47.48 14.32
C TRP A 5 -22.82 -48.14 13.97
N GLN A 6 -22.83 -49.22 13.16
CA GLN A 6 -21.58 -49.85 12.70
C GLN A 6 -20.83 -49.02 11.65
N PHE A 7 -21.52 -48.14 10.93
CA PHE A 7 -20.88 -47.26 9.94
C PHE A 7 -20.12 -46.10 10.60
N ILE A 8 -20.58 -45.64 11.78
CA ILE A 8 -19.93 -44.56 12.54
C ILE A 8 -18.63 -45.05 13.20
N THR A 9 -18.55 -46.33 13.60
CA THR A 9 -17.36 -46.89 14.26
C THR A 9 -16.24 -47.32 13.32
N HIS A 10 -16.49 -47.34 12.00
CA HIS A 10 -15.53 -47.72 10.97
C HIS A 10 -15.16 -46.58 10.02
N PHE A 11 -15.42 -45.32 10.40
CA PHE A 11 -14.68 -44.23 9.78
C PHE A 11 -13.21 -44.43 10.16
N PRO A 12 -12.32 -44.69 9.18
CA PRO A 12 -10.93 -45.00 9.48
C PRO A 12 -10.36 -43.79 10.20
N VAL A 13 -9.80 -44.01 11.39
CA VAL A 13 -9.15 -42.99 12.22
C VAL A 13 -8.17 -42.13 11.40
N HIS A 14 -7.64 -42.70 10.31
CA HIS A 14 -6.82 -42.04 9.31
C HIS A 14 -7.51 -40.90 8.53
N ALA A 15 -8.80 -41.01 8.18
CA ALA A 15 -9.51 -39.97 7.43
C ALA A 15 -9.77 -38.71 8.27
N SER A 16 -10.06 -38.87 9.56
CA SER A 16 -10.21 -37.75 10.50
C SER A 16 -8.88 -37.01 10.71
N ALA A 17 -7.78 -37.75 10.86
CA ALA A 17 -6.44 -37.16 11.01
C ALA A 17 -6.02 -36.35 9.77
N ILE A 18 -6.30 -36.84 8.56
CA ILE A 18 -5.98 -36.14 7.31
C ILE A 18 -6.76 -34.82 7.18
N PHE A 19 -8.04 -34.82 7.57
CA PHE A 19 -8.86 -33.60 7.53
C PHE A 19 -8.35 -32.54 8.51
N LEU A 20 -8.00 -32.93 9.74
CA LEU A 20 -7.40 -32.04 10.73
C LEU A 20 -6.06 -31.44 10.24
N ILE A 21 -5.19 -32.24 9.63
CA ILE A 21 -3.92 -31.76 9.08
C ILE A 21 -4.15 -30.74 7.95
N ARG A 22 -5.14 -30.98 7.07
CA ARG A 22 -5.49 -30.04 6.00
C ARG A 22 -6.04 -28.72 6.53
N VAL A 23 -6.92 -28.76 7.53
CA VAL A 23 -7.49 -27.55 8.16
C VAL A 23 -6.39 -26.75 8.87
N ILE A 24 -5.56 -27.41 9.67
CA ILE A 24 -4.44 -26.79 10.38
C ILE A 24 -3.45 -26.17 9.37
N GLY A 25 -3.10 -26.90 8.31
CA GLY A 25 -2.24 -26.37 7.22
C GLY A 25 -2.82 -25.16 6.50
N LEU A 26 -4.15 -25.06 6.39
CA LEU A 26 -4.84 -23.92 5.80
C LEU A 26 -4.80 -22.69 6.73
N PHE A 27 -4.95 -22.89 8.05
CA PHE A 27 -4.76 -21.83 9.04
C PHE A 27 -3.31 -21.32 9.07
N PHE A 28 -2.31 -22.21 9.05
CA PHE A 28 -0.91 -21.79 8.97
C PHE A 28 -0.55 -21.12 7.63
N SER A 29 -1.27 -21.44 6.55
CA SER A 29 -1.03 -20.80 5.24
C SER A 29 -1.61 -19.38 5.16
N LEU A 30 -2.60 -19.02 5.99
CA LEU A 30 -3.19 -17.68 5.99
C LEU A 30 -2.29 -16.64 6.70
N ASP A 31 -1.50 -17.04 7.69
CA ASP A 31 -0.54 -16.14 8.36
C ASP A 31 0.66 -15.75 7.48
N VAL A 32 0.95 -16.52 6.42
CA VAL A 32 2.09 -16.27 5.52
C VAL A 32 1.83 -15.08 4.57
N PHE A 33 0.58 -14.67 4.39
CA PHE A 33 0.20 -13.53 3.54
C PHE A 33 -0.09 -12.25 4.32
N GLY A 34 0.42 -12.12 5.56
CA GLY A 34 0.59 -10.79 6.15
C GLY A 34 1.39 -9.92 5.16
N PRO A 35 0.86 -8.77 4.69
CA PRO A 35 1.50 -7.99 3.65
C PRO A 35 2.87 -7.53 4.13
N LYS A 36 3.94 -8.21 3.69
CA LYS A 36 5.35 -7.83 3.92
C LYS A 36 5.76 -6.54 3.20
N VAL A 37 4.78 -5.78 2.67
CA VAL A 37 5.00 -4.74 1.66
C VAL A 37 5.65 -3.47 2.24
N ALA A 38 5.62 -3.22 3.55
CA ALA A 38 6.02 -1.90 4.07
C ALA A 38 7.45 -1.77 4.64
N LEU A 39 8.19 -2.86 4.86
CA LEU A 39 9.42 -2.79 5.66
C LEU A 39 10.70 -2.44 4.87
N ALA A 40 10.73 -2.75 3.57
CA ALA A 40 11.90 -2.52 2.71
C ALA A 40 12.13 -1.05 2.36
N GLN A 41 11.07 -0.22 2.34
CA GLN A 41 11.16 1.18 1.87
C GLN A 41 11.67 2.16 2.95
N LYS A 42 11.84 1.71 4.19
CA LYS A 42 12.28 2.55 5.33
C LYS A 42 13.74 3.00 5.25
N LYS A 43 14.56 2.43 4.35
CA LYS A 43 16.01 2.70 4.28
C LYS A 43 16.37 4.10 3.70
N ASN A 44 15.48 4.74 2.94
CA ASN A 44 15.80 5.96 2.19
C ASN A 44 15.01 7.20 2.64
N LEU A 45 14.58 7.27 3.90
CA LEU A 45 13.88 8.43 4.42
C LEU A 45 14.88 9.59 4.68
N PRO A 46 14.58 10.83 4.25
CA PRO A 46 15.38 12.00 4.60
C PRO A 46 15.64 12.11 6.10
N LEU A 47 16.81 12.65 6.49
CA LEU A 47 17.15 12.84 7.89
C LEU A 47 16.44 14.09 8.48
N TYR A 48 16.31 15.14 7.67
CA TYR A 48 15.79 16.45 8.07
C TYR A 48 14.60 16.89 7.22
N GLY A 49 14.00 18.02 7.59
CA GLY A 49 12.94 18.68 6.83
C GLY A 49 11.57 18.05 7.03
N TRP A 50 11.38 17.33 8.14
CA TRP A 50 10.08 16.78 8.52
C TRP A 50 9.33 17.78 9.38
N TYR A 51 8.01 17.81 9.24
CA TYR A 51 7.15 18.60 10.10
C TYR A 51 5.79 17.92 10.29
N VAL A 52 5.14 18.24 11.40
CA VAL A 52 3.79 17.75 11.72
C VAL A 52 2.80 18.40 10.77
N GLY A 53 2.18 17.58 9.94
CA GLY A 53 1.26 18.01 8.91
C GLY A 53 -0.17 18.09 9.34
N GLU A 54 -0.63 17.05 10.03
CA GLU A 54 -2.00 16.90 10.49
C GLU A 54 -1.99 16.11 11.80
N ASP A 55 -2.83 16.53 12.73
CA ASP A 55 -3.14 15.79 13.95
C ASP A 55 -4.34 14.88 13.70
N LEU A 56 -4.13 13.57 13.80
CA LEU A 56 -5.15 12.54 13.56
C LEU A 56 -5.84 12.09 14.86
N GLY A 57 -5.54 12.76 15.97
CA GLY A 57 -6.07 12.50 17.29
C GLY A 57 -5.60 11.17 17.90
N PHE A 58 -6.29 10.80 18.98
CA PHE A 58 -6.04 9.55 19.70
C PHE A 58 -6.78 8.39 19.05
N GLY A 59 -6.09 7.30 18.71
CA GLY A 59 -6.71 6.15 18.06
C GLY A 59 -5.82 4.92 17.99
N GLU A 60 -6.31 3.88 17.34
CA GLU A 60 -5.61 2.60 17.23
C GLU A 60 -4.36 2.69 16.35
N VAL A 61 -3.33 1.94 16.76
CA VAL A 61 -2.05 1.79 16.06
C VAL A 61 -1.77 0.29 15.94
N PRO A 62 -1.46 -0.25 14.74
CA PRO A 62 -1.21 -1.67 14.57
C PRO A 62 -0.12 -2.20 15.52
N GLY A 63 -0.46 -3.21 16.31
CA GLY A 63 0.47 -3.86 17.26
C GLY A 63 0.79 -3.05 18.52
N HIS A 64 0.08 -1.96 18.79
CA HIS A 64 0.27 -1.12 19.96
C HIS A 64 -1.08 -0.76 20.61
N SER A 65 -1.06 -0.34 21.87
CA SER A 65 -2.24 0.29 22.48
C SER A 65 -2.60 1.58 21.75
N PRO A 66 -3.83 2.11 21.88
CA PRO A 66 -4.19 3.39 21.31
C PRO A 66 -3.22 4.52 21.72
N ARG A 67 -2.88 5.37 20.76
CA ARG A 67 -1.91 6.46 20.88
C ARG A 67 -2.39 7.68 20.10
N HIS A 68 -1.81 8.83 20.39
CA HIS A 68 -1.98 10.03 19.57
C HIS A 68 -1.20 9.86 18.25
N ARG A 69 -1.84 10.17 17.12
CA ARG A 69 -1.33 9.89 15.77
C ARG A 69 -1.21 11.17 14.95
N PHE A 70 -0.26 11.17 14.02
CA PHE A 70 0.04 12.31 13.15
C PHE A 70 0.35 11.87 11.73
N LEU A 71 0.10 12.78 10.80
CA LEU A 71 0.64 12.74 9.45
C LEU A 71 1.88 13.64 9.41
N LEU A 72 3.05 13.09 9.13
CA LEU A 72 4.27 13.88 8.91
C LEU A 72 4.49 14.12 7.41
N TYR A 73 4.88 15.34 7.09
CA TYR A 73 5.30 15.75 5.75
C TYR A 73 6.80 15.99 5.72
N ASN A 74 7.40 15.75 4.56
CA ASN A 74 8.76 16.18 4.25
C ASN A 74 8.74 17.12 3.03
N GLN A 75 9.69 18.04 2.96
CA GLN A 75 9.86 18.95 1.81
C GLN A 75 10.07 18.21 0.48
N SER A 76 10.63 17.01 0.49
CA SER A 76 10.79 16.17 -0.70
C SER A 76 9.51 15.46 -1.14
N GLY A 77 8.37 15.69 -0.45
CA GLY A 77 7.07 15.12 -0.82
C GLY A 77 6.74 13.78 -0.16
N HIS A 78 7.58 13.28 0.75
CA HIS A 78 7.26 12.08 1.53
C HIS A 78 6.13 12.34 2.53
N ARG A 79 5.31 11.32 2.74
CA ARG A 79 4.20 11.30 3.70
C ARG A 79 4.23 10.02 4.52
N LEU A 80 4.13 10.14 5.83
CA LEU A 80 4.12 8.97 6.72
C LEU A 80 3.20 9.19 7.93
N LEU A 81 2.68 8.09 8.45
CA LEU A 81 1.91 8.09 9.68
C LEU A 81 2.81 7.73 10.85
N ALA A 82 2.73 8.54 11.90
CA ALA A 82 3.51 8.39 13.11
C ALA A 82 2.63 8.45 14.36
N PHE A 83 3.11 7.89 15.47
CA PHE A 83 2.42 7.93 16.75
C PHE A 83 3.37 8.29 17.90
N CYS A 84 2.77 8.80 18.96
CA CYS A 84 3.40 9.22 20.21
C CYS A 84 4.02 8.07 21.02
N LEU A 85 5.30 8.20 21.42
CA LEU A 85 6.00 7.18 22.21
C LEU A 85 5.91 7.36 23.73
N ASN A 86 5.79 8.59 24.22
CA ASN A 86 5.89 8.91 25.64
C ASN A 86 4.67 9.71 26.11
N GLU A 87 3.77 9.03 26.81
CA GLU A 87 2.52 9.61 27.33
C GLU A 87 2.71 10.75 28.33
N LYS A 88 3.89 10.89 28.93
CA LYS A 88 4.18 11.95 29.92
C LYS A 88 4.48 13.31 29.29
N LEU A 89 4.78 13.34 28.00
CA LEU A 89 5.11 14.55 27.26
C LEU A 89 3.96 14.92 26.33
N PRO A 90 3.69 16.22 26.10
CA PRO A 90 2.61 16.63 25.21
C PRO A 90 2.88 16.22 23.76
N PRO A 91 1.81 15.98 22.97
CA PRO A 91 1.92 15.76 21.54
C PRO A 91 2.48 17.00 20.83
N PRO A 92 3.28 16.84 19.77
CA PRO A 92 3.77 17.98 19.00
C PRO A 92 2.62 18.66 18.23
N PRO A 93 2.54 20.00 18.20
CA PRO A 93 1.50 20.72 17.48
C PRO A 93 1.72 20.66 15.96
N GLN A 94 0.68 20.98 15.19
CA GLN A 94 0.78 21.12 13.73
C GLN A 94 1.82 22.20 13.35
N GLY A 95 2.61 21.92 12.33
CA GLY A 95 3.72 22.77 11.87
C GLY A 95 5.03 22.56 12.64
N GLN A 96 5.03 21.79 13.73
CA GLN A 96 6.25 21.52 14.49
C GLN A 96 7.27 20.77 13.62
N ILE A 97 8.50 21.29 13.58
CA ILE A 97 9.61 20.67 12.85
C ILE A 97 10.11 19.46 13.65
N CYS A 98 10.40 18.37 12.96
CA CYS A 98 10.96 17.16 13.55
C CYS A 98 12.18 16.68 12.76
N GLU A 99 13.09 16.02 13.46
CA GLU A 99 14.31 15.44 12.92
C GLU A 99 14.32 13.93 13.14
N ARG A 100 14.78 13.18 12.15
CA ARG A 100 14.83 11.73 12.24
C ARG A 100 16.08 11.31 13.01
N ILE A 101 15.91 10.87 14.26
CA ILE A 101 17.01 10.44 15.14
C ILE A 101 17.35 8.95 15.01
N SER A 102 16.43 8.14 14.45
CA SER A 102 16.64 6.71 14.25
C SER A 102 16.01 6.24 12.92
N LYS A 103 16.00 4.94 12.65
CA LYS A 103 15.34 4.36 11.46
C LYS A 103 13.87 4.75 11.39
N ASP A 104 13.22 4.92 12.54
CA ASP A 104 11.79 5.13 12.61
C ASP A 104 11.29 6.05 13.71
N VAL A 105 12.21 6.73 14.40
CA VAL A 105 11.88 7.66 15.47
C VAL A 105 12.30 9.06 15.06
N PHE A 106 11.41 10.01 15.32
CA PHE A 106 11.56 11.42 15.03
C PHE A 106 11.47 12.21 16.33
N TRP A 107 12.41 13.12 16.52
CA TRP A 107 12.44 14.04 17.64
C TRP A 107 11.95 15.40 17.16
N CYS A 108 10.92 15.94 17.83
CA CYS A 108 10.29 17.19 17.42
C CYS A 108 10.73 18.40 18.27
N SER A 109 11.06 18.17 19.54
CA SER A 109 11.66 19.15 20.48
C SER A 109 11.92 18.46 21.82
N ASP A 110 12.60 19.13 22.76
CA ASP A 110 12.74 18.66 24.15
C ASP A 110 11.43 18.73 24.95
N VAL A 111 10.52 19.62 24.56
CA VAL A 111 9.22 19.82 25.23
C VAL A 111 8.12 18.90 24.69
N TYR A 112 8.33 18.27 23.52
CA TYR A 112 7.35 17.40 22.87
C TYR A 112 7.85 15.97 22.83
N GLN A 113 6.93 15.02 22.81
CA GLN A 113 7.32 13.63 22.71
C GLN A 113 7.90 13.25 21.35
N PRO A 114 8.87 12.31 21.31
CA PRO A 114 9.29 11.71 20.06
C PRO A 114 8.17 10.88 19.46
N VAL A 115 8.11 10.85 18.13
CA VAL A 115 7.10 10.09 17.37
C VAL A 115 7.74 8.96 16.58
N LYS A 116 7.02 7.84 16.42
CA LYS A 116 7.48 6.65 15.71
C LYS A 116 6.61 6.34 14.50
N ILE A 117 7.24 6.04 13.36
CA ILE A 117 6.53 5.67 12.12
C ILE A 117 5.92 4.28 12.26
N TYR A 118 4.64 4.14 11.93
CA TYR A 118 3.97 2.84 11.76
C TYR A 118 3.56 2.55 10.31
N GLU A 119 3.37 3.56 9.46
CA GLU A 119 2.97 3.36 8.06
C GLU A 119 3.58 4.44 7.15
N LEU A 120 4.01 4.04 5.95
CA LEU A 120 4.47 4.96 4.90
C LEU A 120 3.34 5.10 3.87
N LEU A 121 2.81 6.32 3.70
CA LEU A 121 1.69 6.55 2.79
C LEU A 121 2.16 6.80 1.36
N SER A 122 3.26 7.52 1.17
CA SER A 122 3.75 7.84 -0.18
C SER A 122 5.25 8.14 -0.19
N THR A 123 5.92 7.58 -1.19
CA THR A 123 7.24 8.01 -1.64
C THR A 123 7.02 8.87 -2.88
N PRO A 124 7.65 10.05 -3.02
CA PRO A 124 7.54 10.83 -4.23
C PRO A 124 7.94 9.94 -5.41
N THR A 125 7.03 9.78 -6.37
CA THR A 125 7.38 9.16 -7.66
C THR A 125 8.55 9.95 -8.22
N PRO A 126 9.68 9.33 -8.60
CA PRO A 126 10.79 10.05 -9.18
C PRO A 126 10.24 10.88 -10.34
N MET A 127 10.36 12.20 -10.23
CA MET A 127 9.95 13.10 -11.31
C MET A 127 10.74 12.66 -12.55
N PRO A 128 10.09 12.38 -13.70
CA PRO A 128 10.81 11.97 -14.89
C PRO A 128 11.84 13.06 -15.19
N THR A 129 13.12 12.67 -15.12
CA THR A 129 14.23 13.55 -15.50
C THR A 129 13.92 14.04 -16.90
N LYS A 130 13.78 15.36 -17.07
CA LYS A 130 13.66 15.93 -18.41
C LYS A 130 14.94 15.58 -19.13
N THR A 131 14.90 14.55 -19.98
CA THR A 131 15.99 14.22 -20.89
C THR A 131 16.29 15.50 -21.65
N ALA A 132 17.51 16.00 -21.51
CA ALA A 132 17.95 17.18 -22.24
C ALA A 132 17.68 16.91 -23.72
N THR A 133 16.74 17.64 -24.30
CA THR A 133 16.49 17.58 -25.73
C THR A 133 17.78 18.04 -26.39
N PRO A 134 18.39 17.26 -27.30
CA PRO A 134 19.60 17.68 -27.98
C PRO A 134 19.32 19.03 -28.64
N THR A 135 20.00 20.07 -28.17
CA THR A 135 19.90 21.40 -28.76
C THR A 135 20.63 21.29 -30.09
N ALA A 136 19.91 21.49 -31.19
CA ALA A 136 20.53 21.59 -32.50
C ALA A 136 21.49 22.80 -32.47
N THR A 137 22.79 22.53 -32.43
CA THR A 137 23.81 23.56 -32.57
C THR A 137 23.68 24.13 -33.97
N HIS A 138 23.10 25.33 -34.08
CA HIS A 138 23.13 26.08 -35.32
C HIS A 138 24.57 26.48 -35.60
N THR A 139 25.19 25.81 -36.58
CA THR A 139 26.46 26.24 -37.16
C THR A 139 26.27 27.67 -37.70
N PRO A 140 27.08 28.65 -37.26
CA PRO A 140 26.94 30.01 -37.76
C PRO A 140 27.27 30.05 -39.25
N ALA A 141 26.26 30.32 -40.08
CA ALA A 141 26.47 30.71 -41.46
C ALA A 141 27.00 32.14 -41.48
N VAL A 142 28.15 32.33 -42.13
CA VAL A 142 28.77 33.64 -42.37
C VAL A 142 27.74 34.52 -43.09
N THR A 143 27.24 35.55 -42.39
CA THR A 143 26.27 36.49 -42.94
C THR A 143 26.97 37.82 -43.19
N PRO A 144 26.92 38.37 -44.42
CA PRO A 144 27.43 39.71 -44.71
C PRO A 144 26.50 40.78 -44.10
N THR A 145 27.13 41.76 -43.45
CA THR A 145 26.54 43.00 -42.91
C THR A 145 25.72 43.74 -43.97
N PRO A 146 24.47 44.12 -43.69
CA PRO A 146 24.20 45.56 -43.61
C PRO A 146 23.08 46.02 -42.65
N THR A 147 23.30 47.24 -42.15
CA THR A 147 22.37 48.37 -41.94
C THR A 147 21.21 48.26 -40.93
N LEU A 148 21.30 49.15 -39.94
CA LEU A 148 20.29 49.45 -38.92
C LEU A 148 19.05 50.13 -39.51
N THR A 149 17.88 49.55 -39.28
CA THR A 149 16.60 50.24 -39.36
C THR A 149 15.75 49.80 -38.17
N ALA A 150 15.37 50.76 -37.32
CA ALA A 150 14.56 50.55 -36.12
C ALA A 150 13.08 50.72 -36.43
N THR A 151 12.19 49.77 -36.08
CA THR A 151 10.75 50.00 -35.74
C THR A 151 10.11 48.72 -35.11
N PRO A 152 8.88 48.76 -34.51
CA PRO A 152 8.65 48.48 -33.09
C PRO A 152 7.82 47.21 -32.79
N GLY A 153 7.65 46.96 -31.48
CA GLY A 153 7.10 45.79 -30.78
C GLY A 153 5.90 45.03 -31.37
N VAL A 154 5.92 43.71 -31.13
CA VAL A 154 4.83 42.76 -31.36
C VAL A 154 4.67 41.91 -30.09
N PRO A 155 3.43 41.64 -29.62
CA PRO A 155 3.15 41.11 -28.29
C PRO A 155 3.52 39.63 -28.09
N SER A 156 3.88 39.34 -26.84
CA SER A 156 4.19 38.03 -26.28
C SER A 156 3.05 37.03 -26.44
N PRO A 157 3.27 35.81 -26.97
CA PRO A 157 2.24 34.78 -27.04
C PRO A 157 1.94 34.23 -25.64
N THR A 158 0.67 34.26 -25.26
CA THR A 158 0.13 33.61 -24.06
C THR A 158 0.27 32.09 -24.18
N PRO A 159 0.87 31.39 -23.20
CA PRO A 159 1.03 29.94 -23.28
C PRO A 159 -0.31 29.23 -23.11
N THR A 160 -0.80 28.63 -24.20
CA THR A 160 -1.97 27.75 -24.20
C THR A 160 -1.65 26.45 -23.48
N GLN A 161 -2.21 26.27 -22.29
CA GLN A 161 -2.08 25.07 -21.47
C GLN A 161 -2.83 23.90 -22.14
N ARG A 162 -2.10 22.88 -22.61
CA ARG A 162 -2.71 21.63 -23.11
C ARG A 162 -3.24 20.81 -21.93
N PHE A 163 -4.54 20.53 -21.93
CA PHE A 163 -5.15 19.56 -21.04
C PHE A 163 -4.56 18.16 -21.31
N ARG A 164 -3.92 17.57 -20.30
CA ARG A 164 -3.51 16.17 -20.35
C ARG A 164 -4.76 15.29 -20.21
N LEU A 165 -5.27 14.79 -21.33
CA LEU A 165 -6.14 13.61 -21.35
C LEU A 165 -5.29 12.37 -21.08
N GLY A 166 -4.94 12.16 -19.82
CA GLY A 166 -4.25 10.95 -19.36
C GLY A 166 -4.86 10.53 -18.04
N GLY A 167 -5.94 9.76 -18.10
CA GLY A 167 -6.58 9.21 -16.91
C GLY A 167 -5.59 8.30 -16.18
N GLN A 168 -5.19 8.71 -14.98
CA GLN A 168 -4.54 7.81 -14.03
C GLN A 168 -5.52 6.67 -13.79
N GLY A 169 -5.15 5.46 -14.22
CA GLY A 169 -5.90 4.24 -13.96
C GLY A 169 -6.16 4.13 -12.46
N ASN A 170 -7.40 4.37 -12.07
CA ASN A 170 -7.88 4.36 -10.69
C ASN A 170 -8.10 2.91 -10.24
N LEU A 171 -7.03 2.13 -10.14
CA LEU A 171 -7.06 0.88 -9.40
C LEU A 171 -6.88 1.23 -7.93
N GLN A 172 -8.01 1.43 -7.24
CA GLN A 172 -7.98 1.57 -5.80
C GLN A 172 -7.49 0.25 -5.19
N PRO A 173 -6.63 0.28 -4.15
CA PRO A 173 -6.17 -0.93 -3.47
C PRO A 173 -7.32 -1.87 -3.04
N ASN A 174 -8.51 -1.31 -2.82
CA ASN A 174 -9.70 -2.02 -2.39
C ASN A 174 -10.37 -2.87 -3.50
N ASP A 175 -10.03 -2.67 -4.78
CA ASP A 175 -10.56 -3.52 -5.87
C ASP A 175 -9.89 -4.90 -5.92
N LEU A 176 -8.63 -5.01 -5.46
CA LEU A 176 -7.95 -6.30 -5.38
C LEU A 176 -8.60 -7.23 -4.34
N THR A 177 -9.06 -6.66 -3.22
CA THR A 177 -9.71 -7.42 -2.14
C THR A 177 -11.08 -7.98 -2.56
N LYS A 178 -11.82 -7.27 -3.42
CA LYS A 178 -13.09 -7.77 -3.98
C LYS A 178 -12.88 -8.94 -4.94
N GLY A 179 -11.78 -8.93 -5.70
CA GLY A 179 -11.42 -10.03 -6.59
C GLY A 179 -11.11 -11.33 -5.83
N THR A 180 -10.43 -11.24 -4.69
CA THR A 180 -10.03 -12.43 -3.91
C THR A 180 -11.21 -13.15 -3.26
N LEU A 181 -12.23 -12.40 -2.80
CA LEU A 181 -13.42 -12.98 -2.18
C LEU A 181 -14.27 -13.80 -3.18
N GLY A 182 -14.34 -13.36 -4.44
CA GLY A 182 -15.08 -14.05 -5.50
C GLY A 182 -14.51 -15.44 -5.83
N ILE A 183 -13.18 -15.57 -5.86
CA ILE A 183 -12.52 -16.86 -6.16
C ILE A 183 -12.79 -17.88 -5.05
N PHE A 184 -12.84 -17.43 -3.79
CA PHE A 184 -13.09 -18.31 -2.64
C PHE A 184 -14.51 -18.92 -2.66
N LEU A 185 -15.52 -18.13 -3.05
CA LEU A 185 -16.91 -18.60 -3.14
C LEU A 185 -17.11 -19.62 -4.27
N ILE A 186 -16.42 -19.45 -5.41
CA ILE A 186 -16.45 -20.42 -6.52
C ILE A 186 -15.83 -21.76 -6.09
N GLY A 187 -14.76 -21.72 -5.29
CA GLY A 187 -14.13 -22.93 -4.72
C GLY A 187 -15.04 -23.69 -3.75
N LEU A 188 -15.79 -23.00 -2.90
CA LEU A 188 -16.75 -23.64 -1.98
C LEU A 188 -17.95 -24.26 -2.72
N GLY A 189 -18.41 -23.64 -3.80
CA GLY A 189 -19.49 -24.17 -4.63
C GLY A 189 -19.14 -25.49 -5.32
N SER A 190 -17.93 -25.61 -5.87
CA SER A 190 -17.51 -26.80 -6.62
C SER A 190 -17.33 -28.04 -5.73
N THR A 191 -16.82 -27.88 -4.52
CA THR A 191 -16.68 -28.99 -3.55
C THR A 191 -18.04 -29.55 -3.12
N SER A 192 -19.05 -28.70 -2.94
CA SER A 192 -20.41 -29.12 -2.61
C SER A 192 -21.06 -29.96 -3.71
N ALA A 193 -20.82 -29.61 -4.98
CA ALA A 193 -21.32 -30.37 -6.12
C ALA A 193 -20.70 -31.78 -6.23
N LEU A 194 -19.38 -31.89 -5.98
CA LEU A 194 -18.68 -33.18 -5.99
C LEU A 194 -19.14 -34.11 -4.87
N ILE A 195 -19.40 -33.57 -3.67
CA ILE A 195 -19.94 -34.34 -2.54
C ILE A 195 -21.33 -34.89 -2.89
N ASN A 196 -22.21 -34.05 -3.43
CA ASN A 196 -23.55 -34.48 -3.85
C ASN A 196 -23.50 -35.53 -4.97
N TYR A 197 -22.57 -35.41 -5.92
CA TYR A 197 -22.37 -36.40 -6.97
C TYR A 197 -21.90 -37.74 -6.40
N ALA A 198 -20.92 -37.75 -5.49
CA ALA A 198 -20.43 -38.97 -4.86
C ALA A 198 -21.53 -39.70 -4.07
N ILE A 199 -22.35 -38.96 -3.32
CA ILE A 199 -23.50 -39.52 -2.60
C ILE A 199 -24.54 -40.13 -3.56
N ALA A 200 -24.75 -39.51 -4.73
CA ALA A 200 -25.69 -40.00 -5.72
C ALA A 200 -25.21 -41.31 -6.39
N GLU A 201 -23.90 -41.45 -6.60
CA GLU A 201 -23.30 -42.66 -7.19
C GLU A 201 -23.46 -43.88 -6.28
N GLU A 202 -23.25 -43.69 -4.98
CA GLU A 202 -23.39 -44.77 -4.00
C GLU A 202 -24.83 -45.31 -3.95
N ARG A 203 -25.83 -44.41 -4.05
CA ARG A 203 -27.25 -44.82 -4.14
C ARG A 203 -27.60 -45.57 -5.43
N ARG A 204 -26.82 -45.41 -6.51
CA ARG A 204 -27.01 -46.19 -7.75
C ARG A 204 -26.46 -47.60 -7.58
N ASN A 205 -25.31 -47.75 -6.92
CA ASN A 205 -24.70 -49.05 -6.68
C ASN A 205 -25.53 -49.93 -5.73
N ASP A 206 -26.20 -49.35 -4.73
CA ASP A 206 -27.07 -50.10 -3.81
C ASP A 206 -28.35 -50.67 -4.47
N LYS A 207 -28.68 -50.24 -5.69
CA LYS A 207 -29.89 -50.69 -6.43
C LYS A 207 -29.59 -51.74 -7.51
N SER A 208 -28.33 -52.05 -7.78
CA SER A 208 -27.91 -53.10 -8.72
C SER A 208 -27.59 -54.39 -8.00
#